data_AF-A0A2T3Z6C9-F1
#
_entry.id   AF-A0A2T3Z6C9-F1
#
_cell.length_a   1.000
_cell.length_b   1.000
_cell.length_c   1.000
_cell.angle_alpha   90.00
_cell.angle_beta   90.00
_cell.angle_gamma   90.00
#
_symmetry.space_group_name_H-M   'P 1'
#
loop_
_entity.id
_entity.type
_entity.pdbx_description
1 polymer ?
#
loop_
_entity_poly.entity_id
_entity_poly.type
_entity_poly.pdbx_seq_one_letter_code
_entity_poly.pdbx_strand_id
1 'polypeptide(L)'
;MNYQKIHHASVPGQKHQLKYFIVISDSILSKSRRKIRGRTKIKGRRKIRKKRKSRGGGGGGDQKEKEVKQKQKEMEKEKEKKHEKENGQEKQQQQQQQQQQQQQQQQQQQQQQQQQQQHQLNSILPMSSQLFFNPIDNYIWQHSSPLAELLPQVFKPGMCDGIVKNGGVFPTAHITSTHWSATTVHLDIDVYPAVVPALVYELYSETIRYDEKEGWKLILKGGTEVIIEGSFTFCRAKETGLSFIGDPVRTAVARDPERGLEVRRGEELTRRVSLQICTGVFSRLRITLDAVTISSLESQLWLNIA
;
A
#
# COMPACT_ATOMS: atom_id res chain seq x y z
N MET A 1 9.58 -40.16 45.83
CA MET A 1 8.85 -39.26 44.91
C MET A 1 9.45 -39.45 43.52
N ASN A 2 8.70 -40.10 42.63
CA ASN A 2 9.17 -40.50 41.29
C ASN A 2 9.00 -39.35 40.29
N TYR A 3 10.08 -38.98 39.61
CA TYR A 3 10.04 -38.10 38.44
C TYR A 3 9.88 -38.94 37.18
N GLN A 4 8.72 -38.84 36.53
CA GLN A 4 8.49 -39.39 35.20
C GLN A 4 9.11 -38.46 34.15
N LYS A 5 10.03 -39.03 33.36
CA LYS A 5 10.72 -38.41 32.24
C LYS A 5 9.87 -38.61 30.98
N ILE A 6 9.23 -37.54 30.49
CA ILE A 6 8.45 -37.58 29.25
C ILE A 6 9.39 -37.36 28.07
N HIS A 7 9.57 -38.40 27.25
CA HIS A 7 10.22 -38.30 25.95
C HIS A 7 9.19 -37.84 24.91
N HIS A 8 9.37 -36.64 24.35
CA HIS A 8 8.67 -36.24 23.13
C HIS A 8 9.40 -36.82 21.92
N ALA A 9 8.72 -37.72 21.21
CA ALA A 9 9.14 -38.26 19.94
C ALA A 9 9.08 -37.16 18.87
N SER A 10 10.23 -36.88 18.25
CA SER A 10 10.36 -36.03 17.06
C SER A 10 9.84 -36.79 15.83
N VAL A 11 8.80 -36.27 15.18
CA VAL A 11 8.33 -36.76 13.88
C VAL A 11 9.02 -35.97 12.76
N PRO A 12 9.88 -36.58 11.92
CA PRO A 12 10.42 -35.92 10.75
C PRO A 12 9.49 -36.16 9.55
N GLY A 13 9.03 -35.11 8.86
CA GLY A 13 8.53 -35.31 7.49
C GLY A 13 7.35 -34.48 6.96
N GLN A 14 6.92 -33.38 7.61
CA GLN A 14 5.99 -32.46 6.94
C GLN A 14 6.71 -31.27 6.31
N LYS A 15 6.98 -31.40 5.01
CA LYS A 15 7.27 -30.25 4.15
C LYS A 15 6.01 -29.38 4.08
N HIS A 16 5.90 -28.42 4.98
CA HIS A 16 4.89 -27.37 4.88
C HIS A 16 5.12 -26.61 3.57
N GLN A 17 4.26 -26.86 2.58
CA GLN A 17 4.10 -25.92 1.47
C GLN A 17 3.55 -24.63 2.08
N LEU A 18 4.42 -23.64 2.26
CA LEU A 18 4.04 -22.26 2.55
C LEU A 18 3.17 -21.78 1.37
N LYS A 19 1.85 -21.92 1.52
CA LYS A 19 0.88 -21.21 0.68
C LYS A 19 1.01 -19.73 1.06
N TYR A 20 1.71 -18.97 0.21
CA TYR A 20 1.69 -17.52 0.25
C TYR A 20 0.24 -17.07 -0.03
N PHE A 21 -0.50 -16.76 1.03
CA PHE A 21 -1.72 -15.97 0.89
C PHE A 21 -1.29 -14.53 0.71
N ILE A 22 -1.07 -14.13 -0.54
CA ILE A 22 -1.08 -12.71 -0.88
C ILE A 22 -2.53 -12.27 -0.72
N VAL A 23 -2.84 -11.59 0.38
CA VAL A 23 -4.12 -10.91 0.55
C VAL A 23 -4.08 -9.68 -0.35
N ILE A 24 -4.29 -9.91 -1.65
CA ILE A 24 -4.57 -8.82 -2.59
C ILE A 24 -5.95 -8.31 -2.18
N SER A 25 -6.04 -7.08 -1.71
CA SER A 25 -7.33 -6.45 -1.38
C SER A 25 -8.22 -6.49 -2.63
N ASP A 26 -9.44 -7.00 -2.50
CA ASP A 26 -10.40 -7.18 -3.62
C ASP A 26 -10.73 -5.87 -4.39
N SER A 27 -10.34 -4.71 -3.87
CA SER A 27 -10.50 -3.40 -4.52
C SER A 27 -9.69 -3.25 -5.82
N ILE A 28 -8.58 -3.99 -5.98
CA ILE A 28 -7.70 -3.90 -7.16
C ILE A 28 -8.19 -4.78 -8.33
N LEU A 29 -8.98 -5.83 -8.06
CA LEU A 29 -9.50 -6.75 -9.08
C LEU A 29 -10.65 -6.17 -9.93
N SER A 30 -11.21 -5.00 -9.57
CA SER A 30 -12.33 -4.40 -10.30
C SER A 30 -11.92 -3.53 -11.50
N LYS A 31 -10.64 -3.10 -11.60
CA LYS A 31 -10.21 -2.16 -12.66
C LYS A 31 -9.24 -2.73 -13.70
N SER A 32 -8.68 -3.91 -13.47
CA SER A 32 -7.63 -4.48 -14.35
C SER A 32 -8.11 -5.66 -15.22
N ARG A 33 -9.30 -5.53 -15.84
CA ARG A 33 -9.82 -6.47 -16.86
C ARG A 33 -9.71 -5.98 -18.30
N ARG A 34 -8.85 -4.99 -18.60
CA ARG A 34 -8.62 -4.54 -19.98
C ARG A 34 -7.21 -4.90 -20.47
N LYS A 35 -7.19 -5.88 -21.39
CA LYS A 35 -6.13 -6.20 -22.36
C LYS A 35 -4.84 -6.84 -21.84
N ILE A 36 -4.93 -8.10 -21.41
CA ILE A 36 -3.86 -9.06 -21.72
C ILE A 36 -4.09 -9.52 -23.17
N ARG A 37 -3.59 -8.74 -24.14
CA ARG A 37 -3.42 -9.24 -25.52
C ARG A 37 -2.13 -10.05 -25.54
N GLY A 38 -2.28 -11.37 -25.67
CA GLY A 38 -1.19 -12.32 -25.81
C GLY A 38 -0.21 -11.92 -26.91
N ARG A 39 1.06 -11.72 -26.52
CA ARG A 39 2.20 -11.77 -27.41
C ARG A 39 2.65 -13.23 -27.50
N THR A 40 1.96 -14.03 -28.28
CA THR A 40 2.50 -15.30 -28.77
C THR A 40 3.71 -14.98 -29.65
N LYS A 41 4.90 -15.36 -29.17
CA LYS A 41 6.15 -15.35 -29.95
C LYS A 41 6.03 -16.38 -31.08
N ILE A 42 5.49 -15.97 -32.22
CA ILE A 42 5.60 -16.72 -33.48
C ILE A 42 7.05 -16.60 -33.94
N LYS A 43 7.84 -17.66 -33.76
CA LYS A 43 9.15 -17.84 -34.39
C LYS A 43 8.95 -17.95 -35.91
N GLY A 44 8.89 -16.81 -36.58
CA GLY A 44 8.82 -16.70 -38.03
C GLY A 44 10.17 -17.01 -38.68
N ARG A 45 10.38 -18.29 -39.03
CA ARG A 45 11.39 -18.73 -40.01
C ARG A 45 11.04 -18.12 -41.38
N ARG A 46 11.63 -16.98 -41.74
CA ARG A 46 11.58 -16.45 -43.12
C ARG A 46 12.89 -16.78 -43.84
N LYS A 47 12.86 -17.89 -44.57
CA LYS A 47 13.81 -18.17 -45.66
C LYS A 47 13.48 -17.22 -46.81
N ILE A 48 14.31 -16.21 -47.01
CA ILE A 48 14.27 -15.34 -48.19
C ILE A 48 14.78 -16.18 -49.37
N ARG A 49 13.84 -16.70 -50.17
CA ARG A 49 14.12 -17.41 -51.42
C ARG A 49 14.02 -16.38 -52.55
N LYS A 50 15.17 -15.86 -52.98
CA LYS A 50 15.32 -15.12 -54.24
C LYS A 50 14.89 -16.04 -55.40
N LYS A 51 13.80 -15.72 -56.08
CA LYS A 51 13.52 -16.24 -57.43
C LYS A 51 13.19 -15.06 -58.34
N ARG A 52 14.15 -14.79 -59.22
CA ARG A 52 13.97 -14.07 -60.49
C ARG A 52 12.93 -14.79 -61.35
N LYS A 53 12.16 -14.04 -62.14
CA LYS A 53 11.77 -14.32 -63.55
C LYS A 53 10.88 -13.19 -64.06
N SER A 54 11.38 -12.41 -65.02
CA SER A 54 10.96 -12.35 -66.45
C SER A 54 9.60 -11.65 -66.64
N ARG A 55 9.56 -10.43 -67.19
CA ARG A 55 9.45 -10.08 -68.63
C ARG A 55 8.27 -10.78 -69.33
N GLY A 56 7.39 -9.94 -69.91
CA GLY A 56 6.21 -10.29 -70.69
C GLY A 56 4.94 -10.15 -69.84
N GLY A 57 3.88 -9.45 -70.24
CA GLY A 57 3.47 -8.90 -71.53
C GLY A 57 1.95 -8.84 -71.51
N GLY A 58 1.38 -7.77 -72.07
CA GLY A 58 0.04 -7.69 -72.68
C GLY A 58 -1.19 -8.31 -71.99
N GLY A 59 -2.18 -7.47 -71.73
CA GLY A 59 -3.60 -7.87 -71.72
C GLY A 59 -4.22 -7.98 -70.33
N GLY A 60 -5.08 -7.03 -69.99
CA GLY A 60 -5.87 -7.09 -68.74
C GLY A 60 -6.61 -5.80 -68.41
N GLY A 61 -7.28 -5.21 -69.40
CA GLY A 61 -8.04 -3.96 -69.23
C GLY A 61 -9.27 -4.09 -68.32
N ASP A 62 -9.89 -5.27 -68.24
CA ASP A 62 -11.19 -5.46 -67.56
C ASP A 62 -11.12 -5.79 -66.07
N GLN A 63 -9.97 -6.22 -65.55
CA GLN A 63 -9.86 -6.55 -64.12
C GLN A 63 -9.56 -5.31 -63.26
N LYS A 64 -8.94 -4.28 -63.84
CA LYS A 64 -8.58 -3.06 -63.12
C LYS A 64 -9.80 -2.20 -62.79
N GLU A 65 -10.84 -2.24 -63.63
CA GLU A 65 -12.08 -1.48 -63.41
C GLU A 65 -12.93 -2.06 -62.26
N LYS A 66 -12.99 -3.39 -62.13
CA LYS A 66 -13.69 -4.05 -61.01
C LYS A 66 -13.02 -3.78 -59.66
N GLU A 67 -11.69 -3.67 -59.63
CA GLU A 67 -10.95 -3.35 -58.39
C GLU A 67 -11.17 -1.90 -57.94
N VAL A 68 -11.25 -0.95 -58.88
CA VAL A 68 -11.53 0.46 -58.57
C VAL A 68 -12.96 0.63 -58.03
N LYS A 69 -13.95 -0.05 -58.61
CA LYS A 69 -15.35 0.01 -58.17
C LYS A 69 -15.55 -0.61 -56.78
N GLN A 70 -14.77 -1.63 -56.42
CA GLN A 70 -14.81 -2.22 -55.08
C GLN A 70 -14.15 -1.32 -54.03
N LYS A 71 -13.03 -0.67 -54.35
CA LYS A 71 -12.36 0.29 -53.45
C LYS A 71 -13.21 1.54 -53.15
N GLN A 72 -13.96 2.05 -54.14
CA GLN A 72 -14.90 3.15 -53.89
C GLN A 72 -16.01 2.77 -52.91
N LYS A 73 -16.56 1.55 -53.04
CA LYS A 73 -17.64 1.06 -52.17
C LYS A 73 -17.18 0.80 -50.73
N GLU A 74 -15.93 0.39 -50.52
CA GLU A 74 -15.34 0.27 -49.17
C GLU A 74 -15.08 1.63 -48.53
N MET A 75 -14.60 2.60 -49.31
CA MET A 75 -14.31 3.95 -48.80
C MET A 75 -15.60 4.68 -48.37
N GLU A 76 -16.71 4.49 -49.07
CA GLU A 76 -18.02 5.01 -48.67
C GLU A 76 -18.52 4.38 -47.36
N LYS A 77 -18.41 3.06 -47.22
CA LYS A 77 -18.77 2.34 -45.98
C LYS A 77 -17.91 2.74 -44.79
N GLU A 78 -16.65 3.08 -45.01
CA GLU A 78 -15.76 3.55 -43.96
C GLU A 78 -16.09 4.99 -43.52
N LYS A 79 -16.49 5.85 -44.47
CA LYS A 79 -16.97 7.21 -44.16
C LYS A 79 -18.27 7.19 -43.32
N GLU A 80 -19.24 6.33 -43.66
CA GLU A 80 -20.46 6.19 -42.86
C GLU A 80 -20.17 5.72 -41.42
N LYS A 81 -19.29 4.71 -41.25
CA LYS A 81 -18.91 4.23 -39.91
C LYS A 81 -18.17 5.27 -39.07
N LYS A 82 -17.46 6.20 -39.71
CA LYS A 82 -16.76 7.27 -39.01
C LYS A 82 -17.76 8.34 -38.52
N HIS A 83 -18.74 8.68 -39.35
CA HIS A 83 -19.77 9.65 -39.01
C HIS A 83 -20.69 9.16 -37.87
N GLU A 84 -20.99 7.86 -37.82
CA GLU A 84 -21.81 7.26 -36.76
C GLU A 84 -21.08 7.24 -35.39
N LYS A 85 -19.74 7.14 -35.40
CA LYS A 85 -18.94 7.19 -34.18
C LYS A 85 -18.80 8.59 -33.60
N GLU A 86 -18.70 9.62 -34.43
CA GLU A 86 -18.62 11.01 -33.97
C GLU A 86 -19.95 11.45 -33.33
N ASN A 87 -21.09 11.05 -33.91
CA ASN A 87 -22.41 11.39 -33.37
C ASN A 87 -22.74 10.68 -32.04
N GLY A 88 -22.12 9.51 -31.79
CA GLY A 88 -22.25 8.80 -30.51
C GLY A 88 -21.46 9.43 -29.35
N GLN A 89 -20.36 10.15 -29.64
CA GLN A 89 -19.53 10.76 -28.61
C GLN A 89 -20.14 12.06 -28.05
N GLU A 90 -20.81 12.87 -28.88
CA GLU A 90 -21.47 14.10 -28.41
C GLU A 90 -22.63 13.83 -27.44
N LYS A 91 -23.45 12.79 -27.71
CA LYS A 91 -24.54 12.42 -26.79
C LYS A 91 -24.03 11.91 -25.43
N GLN A 92 -22.85 11.30 -25.39
CA GLN A 92 -22.26 10.81 -24.14
C GLN A 92 -21.66 11.94 -23.29
N GLN A 93 -21.13 13.00 -23.90
CA GLN A 93 -20.63 14.17 -23.17
C GLN A 93 -21.74 15.01 -22.56
N GLN A 94 -22.89 15.19 -23.24
CA GLN A 94 -24.03 15.92 -22.65
C GLN A 94 -24.61 15.22 -21.42
N GLN A 95 -24.64 13.89 -21.39
CA GLN A 95 -25.18 13.15 -20.25
C GLN A 95 -24.26 13.21 -19.02
N GLN A 96 -22.94 13.34 -19.21
CA GLN A 96 -21.99 13.51 -18.10
C GLN A 96 -22.06 14.91 -17.47
N GLN A 97 -22.33 15.96 -18.25
CA GLN A 97 -22.47 17.32 -17.72
C GLN A 97 -23.72 17.48 -16.83
N GLN A 98 -24.84 16.82 -17.16
CA GLN A 98 -26.03 16.85 -16.31
C GLN A 98 -25.84 16.14 -14.96
N GLN A 99 -25.07 15.05 -14.90
CA GLN A 99 -24.78 14.38 -13.62
C GLN A 99 -23.87 15.20 -12.70
N GLN A 100 -22.94 15.98 -13.25
CA GLN A 100 -22.06 16.83 -12.44
C GLN A 100 -22.81 18.00 -11.78
N GLN A 101 -23.81 18.57 -12.46
CA GLN A 101 -24.64 19.63 -11.86
C GLN A 101 -25.52 19.13 -10.71
N GLN A 102 -26.01 17.88 -10.77
CA GLN A 102 -26.81 17.32 -9.68
C GLN A 102 -25.97 17.01 -8.42
N GLN A 103 -24.69 16.62 -8.57
CA GLN A 103 -23.83 16.39 -7.40
C GLN A 103 -23.44 17.68 -6.67
N GLN A 104 -23.28 18.80 -7.38
CA GLN A 104 -22.97 20.08 -6.72
C GLN A 104 -24.14 20.62 -5.87
N GLN A 105 -25.39 20.39 -6.30
CA GLN A 105 -26.55 20.82 -5.48
C GLN A 105 -26.71 20.01 -4.19
N GLN A 106 -26.34 18.72 -4.18
CA GLN A 106 -26.41 17.91 -2.96
C GLN A 106 -25.35 18.30 -1.91
N GLN A 107 -24.16 18.75 -2.33
CA GLN A 107 -23.13 19.18 -1.37
C GLN A 107 -23.49 20.50 -0.65
N GLN A 108 -24.20 21.42 -1.30
CA GLN A 108 -24.62 22.66 -0.63
C GLN A 108 -25.71 22.42 0.43
N GLN A 109 -26.60 21.43 0.26
CA GLN A 109 -27.58 21.11 1.30
C GLN A 109 -26.95 20.44 2.54
N GLN A 110 -25.87 19.68 2.39
CA GLN A 110 -25.21 19.05 3.55
C GLN A 110 -24.44 20.05 4.41
N GLN A 111 -23.87 21.13 3.83
CA GLN A 111 -23.17 22.14 4.62
C GLN A 111 -24.11 23.01 5.48
N GLN A 112 -25.37 23.25 5.06
CA GLN A 112 -26.31 24.00 5.89
C GLN A 112 -26.82 23.22 7.10
N GLN A 113 -26.91 21.88 7.04
CA GLN A 113 -27.32 21.10 8.22
C GLN A 113 -26.23 21.02 9.30
N GLN A 114 -24.94 21.04 8.95
CA GLN A 114 -23.88 21.01 9.98
C GLN A 114 -23.76 22.33 10.76
N GLN A 115 -24.04 23.49 10.16
CA GLN A 115 -23.99 24.75 10.89
C GLN A 115 -25.11 24.91 11.93
N GLN A 116 -26.28 24.30 11.75
CA GLN A 116 -27.33 24.38 12.77
C GLN A 116 -27.08 23.49 13.99
N GLN A 117 -26.39 22.36 13.86
CA GLN A 117 -26.06 21.53 15.03
C GLN A 117 -24.95 22.14 15.91
N GLN A 118 -24.01 22.89 15.32
CA GLN A 118 -22.92 23.47 16.11
C GLN A 118 -23.38 24.62 17.02
N HIS A 119 -24.47 25.31 16.69
CA HIS A 119 -24.99 26.40 17.54
C HIS A 119 -25.80 25.92 18.75
N GLN A 120 -26.33 24.69 18.75
CA GLN A 120 -27.06 24.19 19.92
C GLN A 120 -26.11 23.69 21.03
N LEU A 121 -24.93 23.18 20.68
CA LEU A 121 -23.97 22.64 21.64
C LEU A 121 -23.26 23.70 22.49
N ASN A 122 -23.14 24.93 22.02
CA ASN A 122 -22.44 26.00 22.77
C ASN A 122 -23.32 26.72 23.82
N SER A 123 -24.59 26.37 23.96
CA SER A 123 -25.51 27.07 24.89
C SER A 123 -25.79 26.34 26.21
N ILE A 124 -25.23 25.14 26.43
CA ILE A 124 -25.55 24.29 27.59
C ILE A 124 -24.30 23.87 28.36
N LEU A 125 -23.46 24.81 28.79
CA LEU A 125 -22.47 24.51 29.82
C LEU A 125 -22.42 25.60 30.91
N PRO A 126 -23.02 25.35 32.10
CA PRO A 126 -22.85 26.17 33.29
C PRO A 126 -21.44 25.99 33.89
N MET A 127 -20.93 27.09 34.43
CA MET A 127 -19.53 27.34 34.77
C MET A 127 -19.06 26.73 36.11
N SER A 128 -19.47 25.51 36.45
CA SER A 128 -19.14 24.94 37.77
C SER A 128 -18.95 23.43 37.75
N SER A 129 -17.85 22.98 38.37
CA SER A 129 -17.44 21.60 38.69
C SER A 129 -16.45 21.01 37.68
N GLN A 130 -15.13 21.08 37.95
CA GLN A 130 -14.38 20.09 38.75
C GLN A 130 -14.36 18.67 38.13
N LEU A 131 -13.24 18.38 37.45
CA LEU A 131 -12.45 17.15 37.57
C LEU A 131 -13.13 15.77 37.40
N PHE A 132 -14.08 15.64 36.48
CA PHE A 132 -14.41 14.33 35.93
C PHE A 132 -14.18 14.34 34.42
N PHE A 133 -13.09 13.68 34.01
CA PHE A 133 -12.76 13.42 32.62
C PHE A 133 -13.91 12.61 31.99
N ASN A 134 -14.76 13.27 31.20
CA ASN A 134 -15.74 12.60 30.36
C ASN A 134 -14.99 11.84 29.25
N PRO A 135 -15.11 10.49 29.17
CA PRO A 135 -14.29 9.67 28.27
C PRO A 135 -14.84 9.49 26.85
N ILE A 136 -15.68 10.39 26.33
CA ILE A 136 -16.48 10.10 25.11
C ILE A 136 -16.22 11.04 23.93
N ASP A 137 -15.61 12.21 24.13
CA ASP A 137 -15.19 13.00 22.98
C ASP A 137 -13.80 12.56 22.52
N ASN A 138 -13.75 12.12 21.25
CA ASN A 138 -12.59 11.74 20.44
C ASN A 138 -11.51 12.85 20.39
N TYR A 139 -10.94 13.23 21.53
CA TYR A 139 -9.62 13.82 21.59
C TYR A 139 -8.67 12.69 21.22
N ILE A 140 -8.48 12.49 19.92
CA ILE A 140 -7.27 11.87 19.41
C ILE A 140 -6.17 12.79 19.92
N TRP A 141 -5.59 12.45 21.07
CA TRP A 141 -4.40 13.11 21.59
C TRP A 141 -3.30 12.85 20.57
N GLN A 142 -3.22 13.69 19.55
CA GLN A 142 -2.07 13.73 18.67
C GLN A 142 -0.93 14.27 19.54
N HIS A 143 -0.22 13.33 20.15
CA HIS A 143 1.03 13.62 20.82
C HIS A 143 1.92 14.39 19.85
N SER A 144 2.44 15.53 20.29
CA SER A 144 3.43 16.32 19.56
C SER A 144 4.57 15.41 19.11
N SER A 145 5.02 15.48 17.86
CA SER A 145 6.14 14.65 17.37
C SER A 145 7.37 14.67 18.29
N PRO A 146 8.01 13.53 18.59
CA PRO A 146 9.14 13.48 19.51
C PRO A 146 10.37 14.17 18.93
N LEU A 147 11.27 14.66 19.80
CA LEU A 147 12.51 15.29 19.37
C LEU A 147 13.44 14.25 18.71
N ALA A 148 14.06 14.62 17.59
CA ALA A 148 14.91 13.70 16.83
C ALA A 148 16.16 13.27 17.61
N GLU A 149 16.62 14.06 18.58
CA GLU A 149 17.75 13.75 19.46
C GLU A 149 17.49 12.59 20.42
N LEU A 150 16.21 12.27 20.67
CA LEU A 150 15.80 11.17 21.56
C LEU A 150 15.68 9.84 20.81
N LEU A 151 15.71 9.84 19.47
CA LEU A 151 15.62 8.62 18.66
C LEU A 151 16.68 7.56 19.02
N PRO A 152 17.96 7.89 19.28
CA PRO A 152 18.98 6.90 19.61
C PRO A 152 18.72 6.13 20.92
N GLN A 153 17.81 6.62 21.77
CA GLN A 153 17.43 5.89 22.98
C GLN A 153 16.60 4.64 22.66
N VAL A 154 15.83 4.66 21.57
CA VAL A 154 14.90 3.59 21.18
C VAL A 154 15.32 2.87 19.90
N PHE A 155 15.92 3.59 18.96
CA PHE A 155 16.23 3.09 17.62
C PHE A 155 17.74 2.97 17.39
N LYS A 156 18.15 1.99 16.59
CA LYS A 156 19.54 1.88 16.14
C LYS A 156 19.91 3.02 15.19
N PRO A 157 21.20 3.36 15.02
CA PRO A 157 21.64 4.44 14.14
C PRO A 157 21.08 4.35 12.71
N GLY A 158 21.15 3.17 12.08
CA GLY A 158 20.62 2.99 10.72
C GLY A 158 19.10 3.21 10.60
N MET A 159 18.35 2.92 11.67
CA MET A 159 16.92 3.25 11.73
C MET A 159 16.70 4.75 12.00
N CYS A 160 17.48 5.37 12.89
CA CYS A 160 17.41 6.81 13.16
C CYS A 160 17.62 7.67 11.91
N ASP A 161 18.50 7.24 11.02
CA ASP A 161 18.77 7.91 9.74
C ASP A 161 17.63 7.70 8.74
N GLY A 162 16.94 6.56 8.84
CA GLY A 162 15.80 6.21 7.99
C GLY A 162 14.49 6.90 8.38
N ILE A 163 14.35 7.40 9.61
CA ILE A 163 13.12 8.05 10.11
C ILE A 163 13.00 9.47 9.52
N VAL A 164 11.81 9.81 9.02
CA VAL A 164 11.48 11.13 8.51
C VAL A 164 11.53 12.16 9.64
N LYS A 165 12.16 13.31 9.37
CA LYS A 165 12.33 14.39 10.35
C LYS A 165 11.78 15.69 9.75
N ASN A 166 11.05 16.46 10.54
CA ASN A 166 10.65 17.81 10.16
C ASN A 166 11.84 18.76 10.37
N GLY A 167 12.17 19.54 9.34
CA GLY A 167 13.19 20.58 9.43
C GLY A 167 12.74 21.69 10.40
N GLY A 168 13.68 22.21 11.18
CA GLY A 168 13.42 23.27 12.15
C GLY A 168 14.63 23.50 13.06
N VAL A 169 14.52 24.47 13.97
CA VAL A 169 15.56 24.73 15.00
C VAL A 169 15.70 23.51 15.92
N PHE A 170 14.59 22.86 16.22
CA PHE A 170 14.53 21.59 16.97
C PHE A 170 13.89 20.53 16.07
N PRO A 171 14.69 19.69 15.39
CA PRO A 171 14.16 18.69 14.48
C PRO A 171 13.29 17.68 15.24
N THR A 172 12.08 17.46 14.75
CA THR A 172 11.14 16.45 15.31
C THR A 172 11.04 15.26 14.36
N ALA A 173 10.91 14.06 14.91
CA ALA A 173 10.73 12.84 14.14
C ALA A 173 9.25 12.62 13.84
N HIS A 174 8.92 12.18 12.62
CA HIS A 174 7.55 11.91 12.22
C HIS A 174 7.08 10.54 12.76
N ILE A 175 6.84 10.51 14.07
CA ILE A 175 6.35 9.37 14.83
C ILE A 175 5.04 9.77 15.48
N THR A 176 4.00 8.96 15.28
CA THR A 176 2.65 9.18 15.83
C THR A 176 2.23 7.98 16.65
N SER A 177 1.73 8.21 17.86
CA SER A 177 1.06 7.21 18.67
C SER A 177 -0.46 7.34 18.49
N THR A 178 -1.14 6.26 18.13
CA THR A 178 -2.60 6.23 17.93
C THR A 178 -3.22 5.15 18.80
N HIS A 179 -4.03 5.55 19.76
CA HIS A 179 -4.81 4.63 20.59
C HIS A 179 -5.98 4.07 19.79
N TRP A 180 -5.89 2.81 19.38
CA TRP A 180 -6.95 2.12 18.65
C TRP A 180 -8.03 1.58 19.61
N SER A 181 -7.62 1.17 20.81
CA SER A 181 -8.49 0.77 21.91
C SER A 181 -7.85 1.14 23.25
N ALA A 182 -8.56 0.91 24.36
CA ALA A 182 -8.00 1.07 25.70
C ALA A 182 -6.76 0.19 25.96
N THR A 183 -6.58 -0.89 25.20
CA THR A 183 -5.52 -1.87 25.39
C THR A 183 -4.57 -1.97 24.20
N THR A 184 -4.81 -1.26 23.11
CA THR A 184 -4.01 -1.41 21.88
C THR A 184 -3.66 -0.04 21.32
N VAL A 185 -2.36 0.16 21.12
CA VAL A 185 -1.80 1.40 20.61
C VAL A 185 -0.92 1.10 19.40
N HIS A 186 -1.05 1.92 18.37
CA HIS A 186 -0.21 1.89 17.18
C HIS A 186 0.85 2.97 17.26
N LEU A 187 2.11 2.57 17.22
CA LEU A 187 3.24 3.47 16.99
C LEU A 187 3.55 3.47 15.49
N ASP A 188 3.12 4.52 14.81
CA ASP A 188 3.33 4.74 13.38
C ASP A 188 4.59 5.60 13.18
N ILE A 189 5.57 5.05 12.45
CA ILE A 189 6.87 5.65 12.19
C ILE A 189 6.99 5.86 10.67
N ASP A 190 7.06 7.10 10.23
CA ASP A 190 7.28 7.40 8.81
C ASP A 190 8.77 7.34 8.48
N VAL A 191 9.11 6.57 7.43
CA VAL A 191 10.48 6.26 7.02
C VAL A 191 10.74 6.62 5.57
N TYR A 192 11.95 7.08 5.28
CA TYR A 192 12.37 7.43 3.93
C TYR A 192 12.45 6.20 3.02
N PRO A 193 12.16 6.34 1.71
CA PRO A 193 12.28 5.27 0.72
C PRO A 193 13.63 4.55 0.74
N ALA A 194 14.74 5.27 1.02
CA ALA A 194 16.08 4.72 1.04
C ALA A 194 16.27 3.57 2.06
N VAL A 195 15.58 3.59 3.21
CA VAL A 195 15.72 2.55 4.25
C VAL A 195 14.77 1.36 4.05
N VAL A 196 13.72 1.52 3.21
CA VAL A 196 12.66 0.52 3.04
C VAL A 196 13.20 -0.83 2.55
N PRO A 197 14.14 -0.93 1.58
CA PRO A 197 14.71 -2.22 1.19
C PRO A 197 15.39 -2.97 2.33
N ALA A 198 16.13 -2.26 3.19
CA ALA A 198 16.78 -2.85 4.36
C ALA A 198 15.74 -3.33 5.38
N LEU A 199 14.73 -2.51 5.68
CA LEU A 199 13.62 -2.91 6.56
C LEU A 199 12.88 -4.14 6.02
N VAL A 200 12.60 -4.19 4.72
CA VAL A 200 11.90 -5.33 4.11
C VAL A 200 12.71 -6.60 4.18
N TYR A 201 14.02 -6.51 3.95
CA TYR A 201 14.93 -7.64 4.05
C TYR A 201 15.06 -8.15 5.49
N GLU A 202 15.33 -7.26 6.45
CA GLU A 202 15.55 -7.63 7.84
C GLU A 202 14.26 -8.15 8.50
N LEU A 203 13.15 -7.44 8.30
CA LEU A 203 11.87 -7.79 8.94
C LEU A 203 11.16 -8.93 8.22
N TYR A 204 11.15 -9.01 6.89
CA TYR A 204 10.31 -9.97 6.18
C TYR A 204 11.11 -11.00 5.36
N SER A 205 12.44 -10.82 5.24
CA SER A 205 13.30 -11.62 4.35
C SER A 205 12.81 -11.67 2.91
N GLU A 206 12.23 -10.56 2.48
CA GLU A 206 11.86 -10.31 1.10
C GLU A 206 12.82 -9.27 0.52
N THR A 207 12.96 -9.24 -0.80
CA THR A 207 13.83 -8.28 -1.47
C THR A 207 12.99 -7.36 -2.32
N ILE A 208 13.11 -6.06 -2.10
CA ILE A 208 12.48 -5.03 -2.92
C ILE A 208 13.53 -4.07 -3.47
N ARG A 209 13.18 -3.36 -4.53
CA ARG A 209 13.96 -2.24 -5.06
C ARG A 209 13.05 -1.11 -5.48
N TYR A 210 13.55 0.11 -5.40
CA TYR A 210 12.89 1.29 -5.96
C TYR A 210 13.48 1.60 -7.33
N ASP A 211 12.61 1.83 -8.30
CA ASP A 211 12.93 2.28 -9.64
C ASP A 211 12.25 3.64 -9.87
N GLU A 212 12.99 4.66 -10.29
CA GLU A 212 12.43 6.02 -10.46
C GLU A 212 11.32 6.08 -11.52
N LYS A 213 11.32 5.17 -12.50
CA LYS A 213 10.34 5.15 -13.60
C LYS A 213 9.16 4.25 -13.31
N GLU A 214 9.42 3.09 -12.70
CA GLU A 214 8.41 2.04 -12.50
C GLU A 214 7.93 1.93 -11.05
N GLY A 215 8.55 2.66 -10.12
CA GLY A 215 8.23 2.62 -8.70
C GLY A 215 8.81 1.40 -7.98
N TRP A 216 8.10 0.91 -6.96
CA TRP A 216 8.54 -0.22 -6.15
C TRP A 216 8.41 -1.55 -6.91
N LYS A 217 9.44 -2.38 -6.82
CA LYS A 217 9.48 -3.74 -7.39
C LYS A 217 9.80 -4.76 -6.31
N LEU A 218 8.96 -5.78 -6.17
CA LEU A 218 9.22 -6.97 -5.36
C LEU A 218 9.98 -8.00 -6.20
N ILE A 219 11.12 -8.47 -5.69
CA ILE A 219 11.95 -9.49 -6.32
C ILE A 219 11.62 -10.84 -5.68
N LEU A 220 10.88 -11.66 -6.41
CA LEU A 220 10.52 -13.01 -5.98
C LEU A 220 11.72 -13.95 -6.04
N LYS A 221 11.63 -15.06 -5.29
CA LYS A 221 12.58 -16.17 -5.37
C LYS A 221 12.70 -16.65 -6.82
N GLY A 222 13.90 -16.56 -7.39
CA GLY A 222 14.16 -16.82 -8.82
C GLY A 222 14.36 -15.56 -9.69
N GLY A 223 14.34 -14.37 -9.08
CA GLY A 223 14.67 -13.11 -9.76
C GLY A 223 13.53 -12.53 -10.59
N THR A 224 12.31 -13.08 -10.49
CA THR A 224 11.13 -12.50 -11.13
C THR A 224 10.73 -11.24 -10.40
N GLU A 225 10.49 -10.17 -11.15
CA GLU A 225 10.14 -8.87 -10.59
C GLU A 225 8.66 -8.59 -10.75
N VAL A 226 8.03 -8.13 -9.67
CA VAL A 226 6.64 -7.72 -9.63
C VAL A 226 6.58 -6.24 -9.31
N ILE A 227 6.05 -5.44 -10.22
CA ILE A 227 5.83 -4.01 -10.00
C ILE A 227 4.66 -3.85 -9.02
N ILE A 228 4.85 -3.01 -8.01
CA ILE A 228 3.83 -2.70 -7.01
C ILE A 228 3.13 -1.40 -7.42
N GLU A 229 1.87 -1.51 -7.82
CA GLU A 229 1.01 -0.35 -8.10
C GLU A 229 0.25 0.05 -6.82
N GLY A 230 0.44 1.29 -6.36
CA GLY A 230 -0.25 1.84 -5.19
C GLY A 230 0.42 1.51 -3.86
N SER A 231 -0.37 1.27 -2.81
CA SER A 231 0.15 0.92 -1.48
C SER A 231 0.17 -0.59 -1.27
N PHE A 232 1.24 -1.11 -0.66
CA PHE A 232 1.39 -2.51 -0.31
C PHE A 232 1.86 -2.67 1.12
N THR A 233 1.29 -3.62 1.87
CA THR A 233 1.64 -3.83 3.28
C THR A 233 2.32 -5.17 3.47
N PHE A 234 3.55 -5.14 4.01
CA PHE A 234 4.21 -6.32 4.53
C PHE A 234 3.72 -6.59 5.95
N CYS A 235 3.29 -7.83 6.19
CA CYS A 235 2.97 -8.37 7.51
C CYS A 235 3.86 -9.60 7.74
N ARG A 236 3.80 -10.19 8.94
CA ARG A 236 4.63 -11.35 9.36
C ARG A 236 6.10 -10.98 9.48
N ALA A 237 6.39 -9.99 10.31
CA ALA A 237 7.77 -9.68 10.61
C ALA A 237 8.43 -10.84 11.36
N LYS A 238 9.72 -11.04 11.11
CA LYS A 238 10.60 -11.94 11.83
C LYS A 238 11.11 -11.25 13.08
N GLU A 239 11.14 -12.01 14.16
CA GLU A 239 11.63 -11.51 15.44
C GLU A 239 13.12 -11.13 15.39
N THR A 240 13.92 -11.85 14.59
CA THR A 240 15.33 -11.53 14.36
C THR A 240 15.52 -10.16 13.72
N GLY A 241 14.59 -9.75 12.84
CA GLY A 241 14.60 -8.45 12.17
C GLY A 241 14.33 -7.27 13.09
N LEU A 242 13.67 -7.48 14.23
CA LEU A 242 13.45 -6.40 15.22
C LEU A 242 14.75 -5.84 15.77
N SER A 243 15.82 -6.64 15.75
CA SER A 243 17.15 -6.16 16.14
C SER A 243 17.68 -5.06 15.22
N PHE A 244 17.17 -4.93 13.99
CA PHE A 244 17.50 -3.83 13.10
C PHE A 244 16.84 -2.50 13.54
N ILE A 245 15.63 -2.57 14.11
CA ILE A 245 14.89 -1.39 14.58
C ILE A 245 15.54 -0.85 15.85
N GLY A 246 15.68 -1.69 16.89
CA GLY A 246 16.17 -1.27 18.19
C GLY A 246 15.91 -2.30 19.29
N ASP A 247 16.83 -2.42 20.25
CA ASP A 247 16.68 -3.35 21.38
C ASP A 247 15.48 -3.01 22.29
N PRO A 248 15.16 -1.72 22.55
CA PRO A 248 13.95 -1.37 23.29
C PRO A 248 12.67 -1.81 22.59
N VAL A 249 12.56 -1.59 21.27
CA VAL A 249 11.41 -2.06 20.46
C VAL A 249 11.31 -3.58 20.49
N ARG A 250 12.43 -4.29 20.30
CA ARG A 250 12.46 -5.76 20.40
C ARG A 250 11.98 -6.25 21.76
N THR A 251 12.47 -5.64 22.84
CA THR A 251 12.09 -5.96 24.21
C THR A 251 10.61 -5.70 24.47
N ALA A 252 10.09 -4.57 23.99
CA ALA A 252 8.68 -4.22 24.07
C ALA A 252 7.80 -5.25 23.38
N VAL A 253 8.09 -5.59 22.12
CA VAL A 253 7.36 -6.62 21.36
C VAL A 253 7.42 -8.00 22.02
N ALA A 254 8.55 -8.35 22.63
CA ALA A 254 8.70 -9.63 23.34
C ALA A 254 7.90 -9.69 24.65
N ARG A 255 7.67 -8.55 25.30
CA ARG A 255 6.92 -8.43 26.57
C ARG A 255 5.41 -8.24 26.38
N ASP A 256 4.98 -7.86 25.19
CA ASP A 256 3.56 -7.67 24.88
C ASP A 256 2.76 -8.97 25.17
N PRO A 257 1.69 -8.91 25.98
CA PRO A 257 1.00 -10.10 26.46
C PRO A 257 0.33 -10.91 25.33
N GLU A 258 -0.04 -10.25 24.25
CA GLU A 258 -0.65 -10.89 23.09
C GLU A 258 0.37 -11.57 22.18
N ARG A 259 1.67 -11.27 22.33
CA ARG A 259 2.76 -12.00 21.65
C ARG A 259 2.66 -13.50 21.88
N GLY A 260 2.35 -13.90 23.12
CA GLY A 260 2.20 -15.30 23.48
C GLY A 260 1.08 -16.01 22.71
N LEU A 261 0.01 -15.28 22.37
CA LEU A 261 -1.11 -15.81 21.58
C LEU A 261 -0.73 -15.97 20.11
N GLU A 262 -0.02 -15.01 19.52
CA GLU A 262 0.46 -15.12 18.12
C GLU A 262 1.41 -16.30 17.94
N VAL A 263 2.37 -16.46 18.85
CA VAL A 263 3.34 -17.57 18.81
C VAL A 263 2.62 -18.92 18.89
N ARG A 264 1.63 -19.07 19.79
CA ARG A 264 0.82 -20.30 19.89
C ARG A 264 0.00 -20.58 18.64
N ARG A 265 -0.43 -19.56 17.91
CA ARG A 265 -1.18 -19.69 16.65
C ARG A 265 -0.28 -19.89 15.43
N GLY A 266 1.05 -19.82 15.59
CA GLY A 266 1.99 -19.85 14.48
C GLY A 266 1.90 -18.62 13.57
N GLU A 267 1.41 -17.49 14.11
CA GLU A 267 1.20 -16.25 13.36
C GLU A 267 2.46 -15.37 13.32
N GLU A 268 3.64 -15.83 13.75
CA GLU A 268 4.86 -15.00 13.86
C GLU A 268 4.54 -13.61 14.47
N LEU A 269 5.09 -12.49 13.98
CA LEU A 269 4.69 -11.12 14.39
C LEU A 269 3.66 -10.50 13.44
N THR A 270 2.72 -11.30 12.90
CA THR A 270 1.83 -10.86 11.81
C THR A 270 1.11 -9.55 12.10
N ARG A 271 0.61 -9.37 13.33
CA ARG A 271 -0.26 -8.23 13.68
C ARG A 271 0.48 -7.14 14.44
N ARG A 272 1.68 -7.44 14.94
CA ARG A 272 2.48 -6.54 15.78
C ARG A 272 3.37 -5.62 14.98
N VAL A 273 3.88 -6.05 13.83
CA VAL A 273 4.76 -5.23 13.01
C VAL A 273 4.37 -5.34 11.56
N SER A 274 3.99 -4.20 10.99
CA SER A 274 3.64 -4.08 9.58
C SER A 274 4.36 -2.92 8.95
N LEU A 275 4.75 -3.06 7.68
CA LEU A 275 5.39 -2.02 6.90
C LEU A 275 4.53 -1.74 5.68
N GLN A 276 3.87 -0.59 5.67
CA GLN A 276 3.12 -0.11 4.53
C GLN A 276 4.05 0.71 3.63
N ILE A 277 4.29 0.17 2.44
CA ILE A 277 4.99 0.87 1.38
C ILE A 277 3.98 1.71 0.60
N CYS A 278 4.28 2.99 0.46
CA CYS A 278 3.52 3.91 -0.36
C CYS A 278 4.36 4.36 -1.56
N THR A 279 3.71 4.71 -2.66
CA THR A 279 4.35 5.38 -3.81
C THR A 279 4.71 6.84 -3.53
N GLY A 280 4.44 7.33 -2.32
CA GLY A 280 4.68 8.71 -1.90
C GLY A 280 6.09 8.96 -1.35
N VAL A 281 6.22 10.06 -0.60
CA VAL A 281 7.50 10.56 -0.06
C VAL A 281 8.05 9.67 1.06
N PHE A 282 7.19 8.91 1.72
CA PHE A 282 7.55 8.05 2.84
C PHE A 282 6.72 6.76 2.84
N SER A 283 7.27 5.74 3.49
CA SER A 283 6.58 4.52 3.88
C SER A 283 6.31 4.56 5.38
N ARG A 284 5.39 3.72 5.88
CA ARG A 284 5.00 3.71 7.29
C ARG A 284 5.27 2.36 7.93
N LEU A 285 6.18 2.35 8.90
CA LEU A 285 6.39 1.22 9.80
C LEU A 285 5.43 1.37 10.97
N ARG A 286 4.53 0.42 11.14
CA ARG A 286 3.56 0.37 12.25
C ARG A 286 3.95 -0.73 13.22
N ILE A 287 4.07 -0.36 14.49
CA ILE A 287 4.25 -1.26 15.62
C ILE A 287 3.00 -1.21 16.49
N THR A 288 2.33 -2.35 16.65
CA THR A 288 1.10 -2.49 17.45
C THR A 288 1.44 -3.19 18.76
N LEU A 289 1.20 -2.53 19.87
CA LEU A 289 1.52 -3.03 21.21
C LEU A 289 0.40 -2.70 22.18
N ASP A 290 0.43 -3.32 23.36
CA ASP A 290 -0.42 -2.92 24.45
C ASP A 290 -0.05 -1.53 24.99
N ALA A 291 -1.02 -0.85 25.61
CA ALA A 291 -0.86 0.52 26.09
C ALA A 291 0.22 0.66 27.16
N VAL A 292 0.41 -0.34 28.03
CA VAL A 292 1.44 -0.30 29.09
C VAL A 292 2.83 -0.42 28.47
N THR A 293 3.00 -1.33 27.52
CA THR A 293 4.26 -1.52 26.80
C THR A 293 4.60 -0.30 25.94
N ILE A 294 3.62 0.30 25.24
CA ILE A 294 3.83 1.54 24.48
C ILE A 294 4.24 2.69 25.38
N SER A 295 3.61 2.84 26.56
CA SER A 295 3.94 3.93 27.48
C SER A 295 5.42 3.94 27.86
N SER A 296 6.06 2.76 27.97
CA SER A 296 7.50 2.65 28.23
C SER A 296 8.38 3.08 27.04
N LEU A 297 7.93 2.89 25.80
CA LEU A 297 8.61 3.43 24.61
C LEU A 297 8.37 4.94 24.49
N GLU A 298 7.15 5.38 24.80
CA GLU A 298 6.79 6.79 24.76
C GLU A 298 7.58 7.60 25.78
N SER A 299 7.79 7.09 26.98
CA SER A 299 8.62 7.79 27.97
C SER A 299 10.05 8.01 27.48
N GLN A 300 10.62 7.07 26.72
CA GLN A 300 11.97 7.21 26.15
C GLN A 300 12.01 8.20 24.96
N LEU A 301 10.93 8.28 24.19
CA LEU A 301 10.86 9.12 22.98
C LEU A 301 10.38 10.55 23.24
N TRP A 302 9.53 10.78 24.24
CA TRP A 302 8.89 12.08 24.51
C TRP A 302 9.29 12.70 25.85
N LEU A 303 9.66 11.91 26.85
CA LEU A 303 9.97 12.43 28.19
C LEU A 303 11.48 12.39 28.42
N ASN A 304 12.13 13.50 28.10
CA ASN A 304 13.42 13.82 28.71
C ASN A 304 13.24 15.05 29.60
N ILE A 305 12.40 14.92 30.64
CA ILE A 305 12.42 15.85 31.75
C ILE A 305 13.49 15.33 32.72
N ALA A 306 14.74 15.66 32.44
CA ALA A 306 15.82 15.60 33.41
C ALA A 306 15.90 16.94 34.15
#